data_AF-A0A0F9JKK8-F1
#
_entry.id   AF-A0A0F9JKK8-F1
#
_cell.length_a   1.000
_cell.length_b   1.000
_cell.length_c   1.000
_cell.angle_alpha   90.00
_cell.angle_beta   90.00
_cell.angle_gamma   90.00
#
_symmetry.space_group_name_H-M   'P 1'
#
loop_
_entity.id
_entity.type
_entity.pdbx_description
1 polymer ?
#
loop_
_entity_poly.entity_id
_entity_poly.type
_entity_poly.pdbx_seq_one_letter_code
_entity_poly.pdbx_strand_id
1 'polypeptide(L)'
;MSDSNADKLLLELVACDRCKNPFMMKKGEKFKKQGNREEIVCENCTKLEERKRQLELGVLNNAIESHKEIEASIMEVKEKIQTPKSLFNKQQFLEKIKKKSLSLTKSIELLQKIDESNEEKFLDEYKKLFEKMKQEND
;
A
#
# COMPACT_ATOMS: atom_id res chain seq x y z
N MET A 1 44.79 65.78 -13.26
CA MET A 1 44.16 65.25 -14.50
C MET A 1 44.78 63.90 -14.81
N SER A 2 43.96 62.85 -14.77
CA SER A 2 44.14 61.60 -15.52
C SER A 2 42.96 60.68 -15.16
N ASP A 3 41.83 60.94 -15.82
CA ASP A 3 40.74 59.99 -16.05
C ASP A 3 41.25 58.77 -16.85
N SER A 4 40.46 57.70 -16.88
CA SER A 4 40.53 56.47 -17.74
C SER A 4 41.11 55.25 -17.00
N ASN A 5 40.41 54.13 -16.77
CA ASN A 5 39.33 53.50 -17.52
C ASN A 5 38.30 52.88 -16.57
N ALA A 6 37.13 53.49 -16.48
CA ALA A 6 35.93 52.76 -16.10
C ALA A 6 35.60 51.82 -17.26
N ASP A 7 35.69 50.51 -17.03
CA ASP A 7 35.08 49.48 -17.88
C ASP A 7 33.60 49.84 -18.04
N LYS A 8 33.28 50.60 -19.09
CA LYS A 8 31.90 50.85 -19.50
C LYS A 8 31.33 49.48 -19.81
N LEU A 9 30.46 48.99 -18.94
CA LEU A 9 29.59 47.85 -19.20
C LEU A 9 28.78 48.18 -20.46
N LEU A 10 29.32 47.81 -21.63
CA LEU A 10 28.62 47.93 -22.90
C LEU A 10 27.52 46.86 -22.89
N LEU A 11 26.35 47.26 -22.42
CA LEU A 11 25.14 46.44 -22.43
C LEU A 11 24.36 46.72 -23.72
N GLU A 12 23.79 45.68 -24.30
CA GLU A 12 22.86 45.75 -25.42
C GLU A 12 21.48 45.22 -25.00
N LEU A 13 20.44 45.89 -25.49
CA LEU A 13 19.06 45.47 -25.26
C LEU A 13 18.68 44.45 -26.32
N VAL A 14 18.40 43.22 -25.90
CA VAL A 14 18.07 42.11 -26.80
C VAL A 14 16.78 41.44 -26.36
N ALA A 15 15.97 40.98 -27.33
CA ALA A 15 14.74 40.26 -27.04
C ALA A 15 15.04 38.80 -26.67
N CYS A 16 14.41 38.30 -25.60
CA CYS A 16 14.44 36.88 -25.25
C CYS A 16 13.71 36.04 -26.32
N ASP A 17 14.30 34.97 -26.80
CA ASP A 17 13.70 34.11 -27.83
C ASP A 17 12.41 33.44 -27.38
N ARG A 18 12.27 33.19 -26.07
CA ARG A 18 11.13 32.47 -25.49
C ARG A 18 9.96 33.36 -25.13
N CYS A 19 10.19 34.40 -24.34
CA CYS A 19 9.13 35.29 -23.86
C CYS A 19 9.02 36.60 -24.64
N LYS A 20 9.94 36.83 -25.59
CA LYS A 20 10.04 38.06 -26.41
C LYS A 20 10.26 39.36 -25.61
N ASN A 21 10.38 39.27 -24.29
CA ASN A 21 10.68 40.42 -23.45
C ASN A 21 12.15 40.85 -23.65
N PRO A 22 12.38 42.15 -23.86
CA PRO A 22 13.74 42.70 -23.92
C PRO A 22 14.46 42.60 -22.58
N PHE A 23 15.76 42.32 -22.62
CA PHE A 23 16.65 42.34 -21.45
C PHE A 23 18.05 42.80 -21.85
N MET A 24 18.83 43.26 -20.87
CA MET A 24 20.19 43.73 -21.09
C MET A 24 21.17 42.56 -21.07
N MET A 25 22.04 42.49 -22.08
CA MET A 25 23.10 41.49 -22.20
C MET A 25 24.44 42.18 -22.44
N LYS A 26 25.56 41.61 -21.98
CA LYS A 26 26.87 42.21 -22.27
C LYS A 26 27.22 42.01 -23.73
N LYS A 27 27.73 43.06 -24.37
CA LYS A 27 28.12 43.03 -25.78
C LYS A 27 29.23 41.99 -25.99
N GLY A 28 28.96 40.96 -26.81
CA GLY A 28 29.88 39.86 -27.07
C GLY A 28 29.76 38.65 -26.12
N GLU A 29 28.79 38.66 -25.20
CA GLU A 29 28.46 37.50 -24.37
C GLU A 29 27.88 36.38 -25.25
N LYS A 30 28.46 35.18 -25.17
CA LYS A 30 28.07 34.05 -26.03
C LYS A 30 26.72 33.48 -25.61
N PHE A 31 25.91 33.12 -26.60
CA PHE A 31 24.60 32.50 -26.47
C PHE A 31 24.65 31.24 -25.58
N LYS A 32 23.61 31.04 -24.75
CA LYS A 32 23.45 29.77 -24.05
C LYS A 32 23.11 28.70 -25.09
N LYS A 33 24.02 27.75 -25.28
CA LYS A 33 23.76 26.56 -26.12
C LYS A 33 22.81 25.62 -25.37
N GLN A 34 21.58 25.48 -25.86
CA GLN A 34 20.70 24.38 -25.49
C GLN A 34 20.56 23.45 -26.69
N GLY A 35 21.32 22.35 -26.68
CA GLY A 35 21.38 21.40 -27.81
C GLY A 35 22.13 21.97 -29.02
N ASN A 36 21.57 21.77 -30.22
CA ASN A 36 22.17 22.16 -31.50
C ASN A 36 21.81 23.59 -31.97
N ARG A 37 21.10 24.38 -31.16
CA ARG A 37 20.73 25.77 -31.48
C ARG A 37 21.22 26.72 -30.40
N GLU A 38 21.72 27.86 -30.84
CA GLU A 38 22.10 28.98 -29.98
C GLU A 38 20.84 29.82 -29.71
N GLU A 39 20.38 29.87 -28.46
CA GLU A 39 19.20 30.64 -28.06
C GLU A 39 19.55 31.76 -27.07
N ILE A 40 18.89 32.89 -27.21
CA ILE A 40 18.97 34.06 -26.32
C ILE A 40 17.84 33.96 -25.31
N VAL A 41 18.16 33.51 -24.09
CA VAL A 41 17.15 33.29 -23.05
C VAL A 41 17.41 34.19 -21.85
N CYS A 42 16.41 34.99 -21.45
CA CYS A 42 16.53 35.83 -20.27
C CYS A 42 16.57 35.01 -18.97
N GLU A 43 17.10 35.60 -17.91
CA GLU A 43 17.26 34.95 -16.61
C GLU A 43 15.93 34.45 -16.03
N ASN A 44 14.85 35.21 -16.21
CA ASN A 44 13.51 34.83 -15.74
C ASN A 44 13.01 33.54 -16.40
N CYS A 45 13.23 33.38 -17.71
CA CYS A 45 12.87 32.15 -18.42
C CYS A 45 13.69 30.95 -17.92
N THR A 46 14.96 31.15 -17.56
CA THR A 46 15.81 30.10 -16.98
C THR A 46 15.28 29.69 -15.59
N LYS A 47 15.01 30.67 -14.72
CA LYS A 47 14.46 30.42 -13.37
C LYS A 47 13.10 29.73 -13.41
N LEU A 48 12.24 30.08 -14.38
CA LEU A 48 10.94 29.45 -14.55
C LEU A 48 11.04 27.99 -14.97
N GLU A 49 11.99 27.64 -15.85
CA GLU A 49 12.24 26.23 -16.20
C GLU A 49 12.75 25.41 -15.01
N GLU A 50 13.70 25.97 -14.27
CA GLU A 50 14.24 25.29 -13.09
C GLU A 50 13.14 25.05 -12.04
N ARG A 51 12.28 26.05 -11.80
CA ARG A 51 11.12 25.90 -10.91
C ARG A 51 10.12 24.88 -11.42
N LYS A 52 9.83 24.85 -12.74
CA LYS A 52 8.94 23.82 -13.33
C LYS A 52 9.49 22.42 -13.07
N ARG A 53 10.78 22.21 -13.31
CA ARG A 53 11.45 20.92 -13.06
C ARG A 53 11.38 20.51 -11.59
N GLN A 54 11.58 21.46 -10.68
CA GLN A 54 11.45 21.21 -9.24
C GLN A 54 10.02 20.82 -8.84
N LEU A 55 9.00 21.48 -9.40
CA LEU A 55 7.60 21.15 -9.16
C LEU A 55 7.24 19.77 -9.72
N GLU A 56 7.71 19.42 -10.92
CA GLU A 56 7.52 18.10 -11.52
C GLU A 56 8.13 16.99 -10.65
N LEU A 57 9.36 17.21 -10.15
CA LEU A 57 10.00 16.28 -9.23
C LEU A 57 9.25 16.17 -7.89
N GLY A 58 8.76 17.29 -7.35
CA GLY A 58 7.97 17.30 -6.12
C GLY A 58 6.66 16.54 -6.26
N VAL A 59 5.93 16.74 -7.36
CA VAL A 59 4.68 16.01 -7.65
C VAL A 59 4.96 14.51 -7.81
N LEU A 60 6.04 14.15 -8.51
CA LEU A 60 6.44 12.75 -8.66
C LEU A 60 6.79 12.10 -7.32
N ASN A 61 7.55 12.80 -6.46
CA ASN A 61 7.90 12.30 -5.13
C ASN A 61 6.65 12.07 -4.27
N ASN A 62 5.71 13.02 -4.25
CA ASN A 62 4.46 12.88 -3.52
C ASN A 62 3.64 11.68 -4.03
N ALA A 63 3.60 11.46 -5.35
CA ALA A 63 2.92 10.30 -5.93
C ALA A 63 3.58 8.98 -5.50
N ILE A 64 4.92 8.92 -5.48
CA ILE A 64 5.67 7.75 -5.00
C ILE A 64 5.40 7.48 -3.52
N GLU A 65 5.37 8.52 -2.68
CA GLU A 65 5.06 8.39 -1.26
C GLU A 65 3.64 7.87 -1.03
N SER A 66 2.65 8.45 -1.71
CA SER A 66 1.26 7.98 -1.65
C SER A 66 1.13 6.52 -2.11
N HIS A 67 1.84 6.11 -3.17
CA HIS A 67 1.87 4.71 -3.59
C HIS A 67 2.44 3.78 -2.51
N LYS A 68 3.52 4.18 -1.83
CA LYS A 68 4.11 3.39 -0.73
C LYS A 68 3.14 3.24 0.45
N GLU A 69 2.42 4.30 0.81
CA GLU A 69 1.40 4.25 1.88
C GLU A 69 0.25 3.29 1.52
N ILE A 70 -0.19 3.31 0.27
CA ILE A 70 -1.23 2.40 -0.24
C ILE A 70 -0.72 0.96 -0.20
N GLU A 71 0.51 0.69 -0.66
CA GLU A 71 1.11 -0.64 -0.62
C GLU A 71 1.24 -1.17 0.81
N ALA A 72 1.68 -0.34 1.75
CA ALA A 72 1.74 -0.69 3.17
C ALA A 72 0.36 -1.04 3.72
N SER A 73 -0.66 -0.22 3.40
CA SER A 73 -2.05 -0.47 3.82
C SER A 73 -2.58 -1.80 3.26
N ILE A 74 -2.31 -2.10 1.99
CA ILE A 74 -2.69 -3.37 1.36
C ILE A 74 -1.99 -4.54 2.05
N MET A 75 -0.71 -4.39 2.40
CA MET A 75 0.06 -5.43 3.08
C MET A 75 -0.52 -5.72 4.46
N GLU A 76 -0.82 -4.70 5.27
CA GLU A 76 -1.47 -4.87 6.57
C GLU A 76 -2.82 -5.57 6.45
N VAL A 77 -3.63 -5.22 5.44
CA VAL A 77 -4.92 -5.88 5.20
C VAL A 77 -4.72 -7.33 4.79
N LYS A 78 -3.75 -7.62 3.92
CA LYS A 78 -3.40 -8.99 3.52
C LYS A 78 -2.93 -9.81 4.72
N GLU A 79 -2.09 -9.26 5.59
CA GLU A 79 -1.66 -9.93 6.81
C GLU A 79 -2.84 -10.20 7.74
N LYS A 80 -3.74 -9.23 7.95
CA LYS A 80 -4.96 -9.43 8.73
C LYS A 80 -5.87 -10.52 8.13
N ILE A 81 -6.01 -10.59 6.80
CA ILE A 81 -6.77 -11.65 6.12
C ILE A 81 -6.07 -13.00 6.24
N GLN A 82 -4.74 -13.04 6.15
CA GLN A 82 -3.93 -14.24 6.30
C GLN A 82 -3.78 -14.68 7.75
N THR A 83 -4.06 -13.81 8.74
CA THR A 83 -3.96 -14.22 10.13
C THR A 83 -4.95 -15.36 10.42
N PRO A 84 -4.47 -16.44 11.05
CA PRO A 84 -5.16 -17.71 11.17
C PRO A 84 -6.41 -17.67 12.05
N LYS A 85 -6.85 -16.52 12.60
CA LYS A 85 -8.04 -16.45 13.46
C LYS A 85 -9.30 -16.98 12.77
N SER A 86 -9.49 -16.74 11.46
CA SER A 86 -10.65 -17.29 10.75
C SER A 86 -10.52 -18.81 10.48
N LEU A 87 -9.31 -19.29 10.18
CA LEU A 87 -9.03 -20.72 9.94
C LEU A 87 -9.06 -21.52 11.25
N PHE A 88 -8.51 -20.97 12.32
CA PHE A 88 -8.51 -21.53 13.67
C PHE A 88 -9.93 -21.63 14.23
N ASN A 89 -10.74 -20.58 14.06
CA ASN A 89 -12.16 -20.63 14.47
C ASN A 89 -12.95 -21.67 13.66
N LYS A 90 -12.71 -21.77 12.35
CA LYS A 90 -13.34 -22.81 11.51
C LYS A 90 -12.90 -24.21 11.94
N GLN A 91 -11.61 -24.44 12.22
CA GLN A 91 -11.09 -25.71 12.70
C GLN A 91 -11.69 -26.10 14.05
N GLN A 92 -11.77 -25.16 15.01
CA GLN A 92 -12.43 -25.40 16.30
C GLN A 92 -13.91 -25.74 16.13
N PHE A 93 -14.62 -25.06 15.23
CA PHE A 93 -16.02 -25.35 14.95
C PHE A 93 -16.20 -26.75 14.32
N LEU A 94 -15.35 -27.12 13.36
CA LEU A 94 -15.36 -28.44 12.74
C LEU A 94 -15.04 -29.55 13.75
N GLU A 95 -14.09 -29.34 14.65
CA GLU A 95 -13.77 -30.28 15.73
C GLU A 95 -14.96 -30.47 16.69
N LYS A 96 -15.67 -29.40 17.04
CA LYS A 96 -16.91 -29.50 17.83
C LYS A 96 -17.99 -30.31 17.12
N ILE A 97 -18.19 -30.08 15.82
CA ILE A 97 -19.16 -30.86 15.01
C ILE A 97 -18.76 -32.33 14.99
N LYS A 98 -17.48 -32.64 14.75
CA LYS A 98 -16.97 -34.01 14.67
C LYS A 98 -17.13 -34.77 16.00
N LYS A 99 -16.85 -34.11 17.13
CA LYS A 99 -17.11 -34.69 18.46
C LYS A 99 -18.59 -35.00 18.66
N LYS A 100 -19.47 -34.04 18.33
CA LYS A 100 -20.93 -34.25 18.43
C LYS A 100 -21.41 -35.39 17.54
N SER A 101 -20.93 -35.48 16.29
CA SER A 101 -21.34 -36.55 15.39
C SER A 101 -20.92 -37.92 15.93
N LEU A 102 -19.70 -38.07 16.44
CA LEU A 102 -19.22 -39.33 17.02
C LEU A 102 -20.04 -39.76 18.24
N SER A 103 -20.36 -38.83 19.14
CA SER A 103 -21.21 -39.12 20.30
C SER A 103 -22.62 -39.54 19.90
N LEU A 104 -23.20 -38.89 18.88
CA LEU A 104 -24.51 -39.27 18.32
C LEU A 104 -24.47 -40.65 17.64
N THR A 105 -23.43 -40.94 16.84
CA THR A 105 -23.26 -42.27 16.24
C THR A 105 -23.19 -43.34 17.31
N LYS A 106 -22.39 -43.13 18.36
CA LYS A 106 -22.28 -44.07 19.48
C LYS A 106 -23.59 -44.23 20.25
N SER A 107 -24.36 -43.14 20.40
CA SER A 107 -25.70 -43.16 20.99
C SER A 107 -26.64 -44.06 20.18
N ILE A 108 -26.63 -43.95 18.84
CA ILE A 108 -27.43 -44.80 17.95
C ILE A 108 -27.01 -46.27 18.06
N GLU A 109 -25.70 -46.56 18.03
CA GLU A 109 -25.18 -47.92 18.17
C GLU A 109 -25.60 -48.57 19.49
N LEU A 110 -25.56 -47.82 20.60
CA LEU A 110 -26.00 -48.33 21.90
C LEU A 110 -27.50 -48.61 21.92
N LEU A 111 -28.33 -47.75 21.33
CA LEU A 111 -29.77 -47.98 21.21
C LEU A 111 -30.08 -49.23 20.37
N GLN A 112 -29.37 -49.45 19.27
CA GLN A 112 -29.50 -50.67 18.45
C GLN A 112 -29.16 -51.92 19.27
N LYS A 113 -28.06 -51.90 20.03
CA LYS A 113 -27.67 -53.03 20.89
C LYS A 113 -28.66 -53.29 22.02
N ILE A 114 -29.26 -52.25 22.59
CA ILE A 114 -30.32 -52.39 23.60
C ILE A 114 -31.52 -53.11 22.99
N ASP A 115 -31.93 -52.73 21.77
CA ASP A 115 -33.04 -53.36 21.05
C ASP A 115 -32.73 -54.82 20.67
N GLU A 116 -31.48 -55.12 20.28
CA GLU A 116 -31.05 -56.45 19.84
C GLU A 116 -30.79 -57.44 21.00
N SER A 117 -30.10 -57.02 22.07
CA SER A 117 -29.60 -57.94 23.11
C SER A 117 -30.27 -57.79 24.48
N ASN A 118 -31.01 -56.70 24.71
CA ASN A 118 -31.67 -56.38 25.99
C ASN A 118 -30.73 -56.42 27.21
N GLU A 119 -29.42 -56.27 27.00
CA GLU A 119 -28.43 -56.31 28.07
C GLU A 119 -28.36 -54.98 28.84
N GLU A 120 -28.51 -55.06 30.16
CA GLU A 120 -28.53 -53.90 31.07
C GLU A 120 -27.26 -53.04 30.99
N LYS A 121 -26.13 -53.66 30.60
CA LYS A 121 -24.85 -52.96 30.41
C LYS A 121 -24.91 -51.87 29.33
N PHE A 122 -25.65 -52.08 28.23
CA PHE A 122 -25.76 -51.11 27.15
C PHE A 122 -26.66 -49.93 27.53
N LEU A 123 -27.68 -50.20 28.34
CA LEU A 123 -28.52 -49.18 28.97
C LEU A 123 -27.71 -48.26 29.89
N ASP A 124 -26.83 -48.82 30.70
CA ASP A 124 -25.95 -48.03 31.59
C ASP A 124 -24.90 -47.23 30.82
N GLU A 125 -24.31 -47.81 29.77
CA GLU A 125 -23.40 -47.09 28.87
C GLU A 125 -24.09 -45.94 28.15
N TYR A 126 -25.34 -46.14 27.71
CA TYR A 126 -26.15 -45.11 27.07
C TYR A 126 -26.44 -43.94 28.02
N LYS A 127 -26.88 -44.22 29.26
CA LYS A 127 -27.13 -43.19 30.29
C LYS A 127 -25.87 -42.35 30.55
N LYS A 128 -24.72 -43.01 30.70
CA LYS A 128 -23.43 -42.31 30.92
C LYS A 128 -23.04 -41.45 29.73
N LEU A 129 -23.25 -41.92 28.50
CA LEU A 129 -22.98 -41.15 27.29
C LEU A 129 -23.91 -39.93 27.20
N PHE A 130 -25.19 -40.11 27.51
CA PHE A 130 -26.19 -39.05 27.48
C PHE A 130 -25.88 -37.93 28.48
N GLU A 131 -25.52 -38.27 29.72
CA GLU A 131 -25.13 -37.26 30.72
C GLU A 131 -23.87 -36.48 30.30
N LYS A 132 -22.89 -37.15 29.70
CA LYS A 132 -21.71 -36.45 29.13
C LYS A 132 -22.11 -35.49 28.02
N MET A 133 -22.97 -35.91 27.10
CA MET A 133 -23.45 -35.05 26.01
C MET A 133 -24.25 -33.85 26.52
N LYS A 134 -24.95 -33.98 27.65
CA LYS A 134 -25.68 -32.89 28.29
C LYS A 134 -24.72 -31.85 28.90
N GLN A 135 -23.69 -32.31 29.61
CA GLN A 135 -22.66 -31.45 30.20
C GLN A 135 -21.80 -30.73 29.15
N GLU A 136 -21.61 -31.31 27.96
CA GLU A 136 -20.85 -30.70 26.86
C GLU A 136 -21.66 -29.71 25.99
N ASN A 137 -22.97 -29.60 26.19
CA ASN A 137 -23.85 -28.70 25.45
C ASN A 137 -24.16 -27.37 26.16
N ASP A 138 -23.82 -27.25 27.46
CA ASP A 138 -23.80 -25.99 28.22
C ASP A 138 -22.42 -25.30 28.11
#